data_AF-A0A7C7VL79-F1
#
_entry.id   AF-A0A7C7VL79-F1
#
_cell.length_a   1.000
_cell.length_b   1.000
_cell.length_c   1.000
_cell.angle_alpha   90.00
_cell.angle_beta   90.00
_cell.angle_gamma   90.00
#
_symmetry.space_group_name_H-M   'P 1'
#
loop_
_entity.id
_entity.type
_entity.pdbx_description
1 polymer ?
#
loop_
_entity_poly.entity_id
_entity_poly.type
_entity_poly.pdbx_seq_one_letter_code
_entity_poly.pdbx_strand_id
1 'polypeptide(L)'
;MSKKEERSFDLMKHKLVPKHVIASEKEREEVIKKYGPLKYFPKISAKDPIVKEIGAKPGDLIRIERPDSIVPFYRVVEGIPLVVPRTAKEGVEEEFSDVEVEG
;
A
#
# COMPACT_ATOMS: atom_id res chain seq x y z
N MET A 1 -19.09 -27.46 0.47
CA MET A 1 -18.31 -26.82 -0.62
C MET A 1 -19.27 -26.06 -1.52
N SER A 2 -18.80 -24.97 -2.12
CA SER A 2 -19.47 -24.13 -3.13
C SER A 2 -20.62 -23.24 -2.67
N LYS A 3 -20.32 -21.95 -2.56
CA LYS A 3 -20.77 -20.96 -3.55
C LYS A 3 -19.99 -19.64 -3.37
N LYS A 4 -18.84 -19.50 -4.05
CA LYS A 4 -18.22 -18.17 -4.23
C LYS A 4 -18.96 -17.54 -5.39
N GLU A 5 -20.14 -17.00 -5.10
CA GLU A 5 -20.89 -16.20 -6.05
C GLU A 5 -19.96 -15.12 -6.60
N GLU A 6 -19.76 -15.17 -7.92
CA GLU A 6 -19.09 -14.17 -8.72
C GLU A 6 -19.81 -12.84 -8.49
N ARG A 7 -19.33 -12.05 -7.54
CA ARG A 7 -19.78 -10.67 -7.40
C ARG A 7 -19.22 -9.92 -8.58
N SER A 8 -20.03 -9.82 -9.64
CA SER A 8 -19.83 -8.97 -10.82
C SER A 8 -19.89 -7.48 -10.46
N PHE A 9 -19.30 -7.10 -9.33
CA PHE A 9 -19.31 -5.75 -8.80
C PHE A 9 -17.91 -5.19 -8.91
N ASP A 10 -17.67 -4.45 -9.99
CA ASP A 10 -16.43 -3.73 -10.18
C ASP A 10 -16.28 -2.68 -9.08
N LEU A 11 -15.46 -2.96 -8.07
CA LEU A 11 -15.23 -2.08 -6.93
C LEU A 11 -14.74 -0.69 -7.37
N MET A 12 -13.98 -0.65 -8.47
CA MET A 12 -13.45 0.58 -9.07
C MET A 12 -14.52 1.45 -9.75
N LYS A 13 -15.70 0.91 -10.08
CA LYS A 13 -16.80 1.67 -10.69
C LYS A 13 -17.73 2.30 -9.66
N HIS A 14 -17.52 2.02 -8.37
CA HIS A 14 -18.38 2.54 -7.32
C HIS A 14 -18.10 4.03 -7.05
N LYS A 15 -19.14 4.85 -6.95
CA LYS A 15 -19.05 6.32 -6.76
C LYS A 15 -18.16 6.74 -5.57
N LEU A 16 -18.14 5.95 -4.51
CA LEU A 16 -17.36 6.24 -3.29
C LEU A 16 -15.90 5.81 -3.36
N VAL A 17 -15.50 5.03 -4.38
CA VAL A 17 -14.14 4.55 -4.53
C VAL A 17 -13.41 5.49 -5.51
N PRO A 18 -12.44 6.29 -5.04
CA PRO A 18 -11.68 7.15 -5.94
C PRO A 18 -10.77 6.32 -6.86
N LYS A 19 -10.16 6.98 -7.85
CA LYS A 19 -9.19 6.32 -8.72
C LYS A 19 -7.90 6.09 -7.95
N HIS A 20 -7.38 4.88 -8.05
CA HIS A 20 -6.14 4.46 -7.42
C HIS A 20 -5.19 3.97 -8.51
N VAL A 21 -3.96 4.46 -8.51
CA VAL A 21 -2.93 4.18 -9.51
C VAL A 21 -1.63 3.86 -8.79
N ILE A 22 -0.89 2.86 -9.27
CA ILE A 22 0.47 2.57 -8.77
C ILE A 22 1.40 3.67 -9.29
N ALA A 23 2.11 4.34 -8.38
CA ALA A 23 3.11 5.31 -8.75
C ALA A 23 4.32 4.61 -9.40
N SER A 24 4.84 5.20 -10.47
CA SER A 24 6.08 4.72 -11.10
C SER A 24 7.30 4.99 -10.20
N GLU A 25 8.42 4.32 -10.46
CA GLU A 25 9.66 4.49 -9.68
C GLU A 25 10.12 5.96 -9.65
N LYS A 26 10.04 6.66 -10.78
CA LYS A 26 10.39 8.09 -10.87
C LYS A 26 9.50 8.95 -9.97
N GLU A 27 8.18 8.72 -10.01
CA GLU A 27 7.23 9.48 -9.19
C GLU A 27 7.45 9.19 -7.70
N ARG A 28 7.76 7.93 -7.35
CA ARG A 28 8.13 7.53 -5.99
C ARG A 28 9.37 8.29 -5.49
N GLU A 29 10.43 8.38 -6.29
CA GLU A 29 11.64 9.13 -5.91
C GLU A 29 11.36 10.63 -5.73
N GLU A 30 10.57 11.23 -6.61
CA GLU A 30 10.16 12.63 -6.47
C GLU A 30 9.34 12.87 -5.21
N VAL A 31 8.42 11.96 -4.89
CA VAL A 31 7.58 12.04 -3.69
C VAL A 31 8.44 11.91 -2.43
N ILE A 32 9.40 10.98 -2.41
CA ILE A 32 10.33 10.82 -1.29
C ILE A 32 11.19 12.08 -1.11
N LYS A 33 11.68 12.66 -2.22
CA LYS A 33 12.49 13.88 -2.18
C LYS A 33 11.69 15.11 -1.72
N LYS A 34 10.40 15.21 -2.09
CA LYS A 34 9.54 16.35 -1.76
C LYS A 34 8.95 16.28 -0.35
N TYR A 35 8.56 15.09 0.10
CA TYR A 35 7.76 14.91 1.33
C TYR A 35 8.47 14.09 2.42
N GLY A 36 9.60 13.45 2.11
CA GLY A 36 10.38 12.67 3.06
C GLY A 36 10.18 11.15 2.96
N PRO A 37 10.66 10.38 3.94
CA PRO A 37 10.72 8.92 3.84
C PRO A 37 9.35 8.25 3.91
N LEU A 38 9.18 7.17 3.14
CA LEU A 38 7.91 6.41 3.02
C LEU A 38 7.37 5.83 4.33
N LYS A 39 8.22 5.70 5.37
CA LYS A 39 7.84 5.18 6.69
C LYS A 39 6.75 6.02 7.36
N TYR A 40 6.72 7.32 7.11
CA TYR A 40 5.74 8.25 7.68
C TYR A 40 4.50 8.46 6.81
N PHE A 41 4.45 7.85 5.63
CA PHE A 41 3.30 7.99 4.76
C PHE A 41 2.11 7.20 5.32
N PRO A 42 0.87 7.68 5.09
CA PRO A 42 -0.33 6.94 5.42
C PRO A 42 -0.30 5.54 4.79
N LYS A 43 -0.55 4.51 5.60
CA LYS A 43 -0.44 3.12 5.18
C LYS A 43 -1.80 2.54 4.75
N ILE A 44 -1.77 1.59 3.81
CA ILE A 44 -2.93 0.79 3.41
C ILE A 44 -2.60 -0.68 3.52
N SER A 45 -3.52 -1.48 4.06
CA SER A 45 -3.27 -2.91 4.24
C SER A 45 -3.25 -3.64 2.90
N ALA A 46 -2.30 -4.56 2.71
CA ALA A 46 -2.28 -5.48 1.58
C ALA A 46 -3.54 -6.38 1.47
N LYS A 47 -4.36 -6.47 2.53
CA LYS A 47 -5.62 -7.21 2.51
C LYS A 47 -6.78 -6.44 1.87
N ASP A 48 -6.64 -5.13 1.72
CA ASP A 48 -7.65 -4.26 1.12
C ASP A 48 -8.03 -4.74 -0.29
N PRO A 49 -9.33 -4.77 -0.63
CA PRO A 49 -9.75 -5.27 -1.93
C PRO A 49 -9.25 -4.42 -3.10
N ILE A 50 -9.05 -3.11 -2.93
CA ILE A 50 -8.55 -2.22 -3.99
C ILE A 50 -7.07 -2.53 -4.29
N VAL A 51 -6.28 -2.81 -3.24
CA VAL A 51 -4.87 -3.20 -3.40
C VAL A 51 -4.74 -4.49 -4.21
N LYS A 52 -5.64 -5.45 -3.97
CA LYS A 52 -5.70 -6.71 -4.73
C LYS A 52 -6.14 -6.52 -6.17
N GLU A 53 -7.11 -5.64 -6.41
CA GLU A 53 -7.62 -5.33 -7.75
C GLU A 53 -6.53 -4.68 -8.62
N ILE A 54 -5.74 -3.79 -8.04
CA ILE A 54 -4.66 -3.07 -8.72
C ILE A 54 -3.38 -3.93 -8.81
N GLY A 55 -3.29 -4.99 -8.01
CA GLY A 55 -2.13 -5.87 -7.96
C GLY A 55 -0.91 -5.25 -7.27
N ALA A 56 -1.11 -4.27 -6.39
CA ALA A 56 -0.02 -3.62 -5.68
C ALA A 56 0.57 -4.54 -4.59
N LYS A 57 1.89 -4.48 -4.44
CA LYS A 57 2.66 -5.28 -3.48
C LYS A 57 2.98 -4.47 -2.22
N PRO A 58 3.24 -5.13 -1.08
CA PRO A 58 3.80 -4.47 0.09
C PRO A 58 5.03 -3.64 -0.27
N GLY A 59 5.03 -2.36 0.10
CA GLY A 59 6.07 -1.39 -0.23
C GLY A 59 5.76 -0.49 -1.43
N ASP A 60 4.72 -0.79 -2.20
CA ASP A 60 4.33 0.06 -3.33
C ASP A 60 3.65 1.36 -2.86
N LEU A 61 3.88 2.43 -3.62
CA LEU A 61 3.25 3.72 -3.43
C LEU A 61 2.02 3.82 -4.33
N ILE A 62 0.86 4.04 -3.71
CA ILE A 62 -0.42 4.21 -4.39
C ILE A 62 -0.76 5.69 -4.39
N ARG A 63 -1.00 6.22 -5.59
CA ARG A 63 -1.56 7.55 -5.83
C ARG A 63 -3.08 7.47 -5.91
N ILE A 64 -3.75 8.30 -5.14
CA ILE A 64 -5.20 8.38 -5.02
C ILE A 64 -5.66 9.72 -5.57
N GLU A 65 -6.49 9.66 -6.61
CA GLU A 65 -7.08 10.82 -7.27
C GLU A 65 -8.57 10.89 -6.90
N ARG A 66 -8.91 11.91 -6.10
CA ARG A 66 -10.30 12.19 -5.72
C ARG A 66 -10.87 13.27 -6.64
N PRO A 67 -12.13 13.13 -7.11
CA PRO A 67 -12.74 14.12 -8.00
C PRO A 67 -12.85 15.50 -7.35
N ASP A 68 -13.02 15.56 -6.03
CA ASP A 68 -13.17 16.80 -5.26
C ASP A 68 -11.84 17.41 -4.79
N SER A 69 -10.69 16.80 -5.15
CA SER A 69 -9.37 17.24 -4.69
C SER A 69 -8.43 17.47 -5.87
N ILE A 70 -7.88 18.68 -5.95
CA ILE A 70 -6.84 19.03 -6.95
C ILE A 70 -5.52 18.33 -6.62
N VAL A 71 -5.25 18.10 -5.33
CA VAL A 71 -4.00 17.50 -4.87
C VAL A 71 -4.11 15.96 -4.81
N PRO A 72 -3.15 15.23 -5.41
CA PRO A 72 -3.10 13.77 -5.29
C PRO A 72 -2.72 13.37 -3.87
N PHE A 73 -3.34 12.31 -3.36
CA PHE A 73 -3.03 11.75 -2.05
C PHE A 73 -2.23 10.46 -2.22
N TYR A 74 -1.22 10.25 -1.39
CA TYR A 74 -0.36 9.07 -1.49
C TYR A 74 -0.52 8.15 -0.29
N ARG A 75 -0.54 6.83 -0.53
CA ARG A 75 -0.52 5.78 0.51
C ARG A 75 0.51 4.72 0.20
N VAL A 76 1.11 4.14 1.22
CA VAL A 76 2.06 3.02 1.07
C VAL A 76 1.39 1.71 1.46
N VAL A 77 1.55 0.67 0.65
CA VAL A 77 1.02 -0.65 0.98
C VAL A 77 1.86 -1.28 2.09
N GLU A 78 1.23 -1.57 3.22
CA GLU A 78 1.83 -2.31 4.32
C GLU A 78 1.43 -3.78 4.24
N GLY A 79 2.45 -4.63 4.19
CA GLY A 79 2.27 -6.08 4.31
C GLY A 79 1.83 -6.41 5.73
N ILE A 80 0.95 -7.40 5.87
CA ILE A 80 0.66 -7.95 7.20
C ILE A 80 1.93 -8.71 7.62
N PRO A 81 2.51 -8.45 8.80
CA PRO A 81 3.55 -9.32 9.31
C PRO A 81 2.95 -10.72 9.41
N LEU A 82 3.55 -11.70 8.74
CA LEU A 82 3.19 -13.10 8.95
C LEU A 82 3.30 -13.32 10.45
N VAL A 83 2.16 -13.50 11.13
CA VAL A 83 2.13 -13.88 12.54
C VAL A 83 2.67 -15.30 12.57
N VAL A 84 4.00 -15.41 12.61
CA VAL A 84 4.67 -16.67 12.84
C VAL A 84 4.25 -17.09 14.24
N PRO A 85 3.59 -18.25 14.39
CA PRO A 85 3.25 -18.75 15.72
C PRO A 85 4.54 -18.78 16.54
N ARG A 86 4.49 -18.41 17.82
CA ARG A 86 5.67 -18.35 18.71
C ARG A 86 6.52 -19.63 18.66
N THR A 87 5.90 -20.76 18.34
CA THR A 87 6.54 -22.06 18.16
C THR A 87 7.53 -22.14 16.99
N ALA A 88 7.54 -21.17 16.08
CA ALA A 88 8.46 -21.10 14.92
C ALA A 88 9.42 -19.89 14.98
N LYS A 89 9.50 -19.17 16.12
CA LYS A 89 10.33 -17.97 16.30
C LYS A 89 11.79 -18.26 16.74
N GLU A 90 12.41 -19.30 16.19
CA GLU A 90 13.88 -19.38 16.19
C GLU A 90 14.37 -18.96 14.80
N GLY A 91 14.87 -17.73 14.68
CA GLY A 91 15.78 -17.37 13.57
C GLY A 91 15.34 -16.36 12.51
N VAL A 92 14.31 -15.52 12.72
CA VAL A 92 14.06 -14.40 11.80
C VAL A 92 14.35 -13.08 12.51
N GLU A 93 15.57 -12.60 12.33
CA GLU A 93 15.99 -11.24 12.66
C GLU A 93 15.28 -10.28 11.68
N GLU A 94 14.35 -9.48 12.19
CA GLU A 94 13.76 -8.39 11.41
C GLU A 94 14.81 -7.28 11.28
N GLU A 95 15.52 -7.25 10.15
CA GLU A 95 16.40 -6.13 9.80
C GLU A 95 15.56 -4.88 9.51
N PHE A 96 15.37 -4.06 10.55
CA PHE A 96 15.01 -2.66 10.39
C PHE A 96 16.27 -1.90 9.99
N SER A 97 16.45 -1.61 8.70
CA SER A 97 17.45 -0.65 8.27
C SER A 97 16.98 0.75 8.66
N ASP A 98 17.33 1.20 9.87
CA ASP A 98 17.27 2.61 10.21
C ASP A 98 18.36 3.33 9.41
N VAL A 99 17.96 4.02 8.33
CA VAL A 99 18.83 4.97 7.66
C VAL A 99 18.88 6.20 8.55
N GLU A 100 19.93 6.27 9.36
CA GLU A 100 20.33 7.47 10.09
C GLU A 100 20.63 8.57 9.06
N VAL A 101 19.79 9.59 9.02
CA VAL A 101 20.10 10.85 8.33
C VAL A 101 20.79 11.73 9.36
N GLU A 102 22.12 11.79 9.29
CA GLU A 102 22.91 12.76 10.07
C GLU A 102 22.49 14.19 9.69
N GLY A 103 22.30 15.01 10.72
CA GLY A 103 22.00 16.44 10.61
C GLY A 103 23.24 17.32 10.66
#